data_AF-A0A7V2RGP8-F1
#
_entry.id   AF-A0A7V2RGP8-F1
#
_cell.length_a   1.000
_cell.length_b   1.000
_cell.length_c   1.000
_cell.angle_alpha   90.00
_cell.angle_beta   90.00
_cell.angle_gamma   90.00
#
_symmetry.space_group_name_H-M   'P 1'
#
loop_
_entity.id
_entity.type
_entity.pdbx_description
1 polymer ?
#
loop_
_entity_poly.entity_id
_entity_poly.type
_entity_poly.pdbx_seq_one_letter_code
_entity_poly.pdbx_strand_id
1 'polypeptide(L)'
;MKTREELSCCGCDCEECNIYRANVYGEELKPETIQRWQEDARKYWGIESLDPKLLNCRGCRDEAEDKFDGFKMCPIRGCCKNRGLVSCGLCPDFQLCQLHDVPEGRENLERIAAAE
;
A
#
# COMPACT_ATOMS: atom_id res chain seq x y z
N MET A 1 -17.63 -5.61 4.83
CA MET A 1 -16.58 -6.33 4.07
C MET A 1 -15.87 -5.30 3.23
N LYS A 2 -14.54 -5.15 3.34
CA LYS A 2 -13.81 -4.11 2.58
C LYS A 2 -13.90 -4.38 1.08
N THR A 3 -14.15 -3.33 0.32
CA THR A 3 -14.17 -3.31 -1.14
C THR A 3 -12.76 -3.54 -1.67
N ARG A 4 -12.64 -4.03 -2.91
CA ARG A 4 -11.32 -4.28 -3.52
C ARG A 4 -10.54 -2.98 -3.69
N GLU A 5 -11.23 -1.85 -3.80
CA GLU A 5 -10.70 -0.51 -3.94
C GLU A 5 -10.03 0.00 -2.65
N GLU A 6 -10.43 -0.48 -1.47
CA GLU A 6 -9.83 -0.16 -0.16
C GLU A 6 -8.55 -0.95 0.14
N LEU A 7 -8.28 -2.00 -0.63
CA LEU A 7 -7.05 -2.80 -0.53
C LEU A 7 -6.04 -2.35 -1.58
N SER A 8 -4.75 -2.58 -1.36
CA SER A 8 -3.71 -2.44 -2.39
C SER A 8 -3.74 -3.63 -3.36
N CYS A 9 -3.00 -3.54 -4.48
CA CYS A 9 -2.87 -4.64 -5.42
C CYS A 9 -2.37 -5.93 -4.75
N CYS A 10 -1.47 -5.84 -3.78
CA CYS A 10 -0.94 -6.97 -3.03
C CYS A 10 -1.76 -7.35 -1.78
N GLY A 11 -2.93 -6.74 -1.58
CA GLY A 11 -3.84 -7.11 -0.48
C GLY A 11 -3.59 -6.40 0.84
N CYS A 12 -2.58 -5.51 0.92
CA CYS A 12 -2.40 -4.64 2.09
C CYS A 12 -3.62 -3.73 2.26
N ASP A 13 -4.01 -3.52 3.51
CA ASP A 13 -5.15 -2.69 3.86
C ASP A 13 -4.77 -1.21 3.89
N CYS A 14 -5.27 -0.42 2.94
CA CYS A 14 -4.99 1.01 2.89
C CYS A 14 -5.69 1.76 4.02
N GLU A 15 -6.85 1.27 4.48
CA GLU A 15 -7.67 1.95 5.51
C GLU A 15 -7.04 1.88 6.90
N GLU A 16 -6.22 0.86 7.17
CA GLU A 16 -5.44 0.73 8.42
C GLU A 16 -4.08 1.44 8.34
N CYS A 17 -3.68 1.92 7.15
CA CYS A 17 -2.39 2.58 6.95
C CYS A 17 -2.48 4.08 7.29
N ASN A 18 -1.81 4.51 8.36
CA ASN A 18 -1.81 5.92 8.76
C ASN A 18 -1.31 6.88 7.68
N ILE A 19 -0.34 6.46 6.85
CA ILE A 19 0.15 7.28 5.73
C ILE A 19 -0.97 7.51 4.72
N TYR A 20 -1.67 6.45 4.31
CA TYR A 20 -2.79 6.56 3.39
C TYR A 20 -3.88 7.46 3.97
N ARG A 21 -4.26 7.21 5.23
CA ARG A 21 -5.29 7.99 5.92
C ARG A 21 -4.94 9.48 5.98
N ALA A 22 -3.71 9.84 6.33
CA ALA A 22 -3.29 11.23 6.42
C ALA A 22 -3.22 11.96 5.06
N ASN A 23 -3.10 11.23 3.95
CA ASN A 23 -3.08 11.83 2.62
C ASN A 23 -4.44 11.80 1.91
N VAL A 24 -5.36 10.94 2.32
CA VAL A 24 -6.70 10.79 1.70
C VAL A 24 -7.81 11.41 2.55
N TYR A 25 -7.74 11.30 3.87
CA TYR A 25 -8.82 11.72 4.76
C TYR A 25 -8.64 13.09 5.40
N GLY A 26 -7.40 13.56 5.59
CA GLY A 26 -7.20 14.90 6.14
C GLY A 26 -5.76 15.25 6.51
N GLU A 27 -5.38 16.51 6.24
CA GLU A 27 -4.03 17.02 6.52
C GLU A 27 -3.71 17.14 8.02
N GLU A 28 -4.74 17.19 8.87
CA GLU A 28 -4.62 17.23 10.32
C GLU A 28 -3.95 15.98 10.91
N LEU A 29 -3.99 14.86 10.20
CA LEU A 29 -3.35 13.59 10.60
C LEU A 29 -1.87 13.54 10.18
N LYS A 30 -1.39 14.47 9.35
CA LYS A 30 0.00 14.45 8.83
C LYS A 30 1.05 14.65 9.94
N PRO A 31 0.91 15.60 10.88
CA PRO A 31 1.92 15.83 11.91
C PRO A 31 2.17 14.60 12.78
N GLU A 32 1.10 13.96 13.27
CA GLU A 32 1.18 12.74 14.08
C GLU A 32 1.73 11.54 13.30
N THR A 33 1.36 11.43 12.01
CA THR A 33 1.87 10.38 11.13
C THR A 33 3.37 10.54 10.89
N ILE A 34 3.84 11.76 10.58
CA ILE A 34 5.26 12.06 10.37
C ILE A 34 6.05 11.77 11.65
N GLN A 35 5.57 12.24 12.80
CA GLN A 35 6.25 12.00 14.08
C GLN A 35 6.41 10.50 14.35
N ARG A 36 5.33 9.73 14.24
CA ARG A 36 5.37 8.28 14.48
C ARG A 36 6.36 7.58 13.55
N TRP A 37 6.32 7.87 12.25
CA TRP A 37 7.20 7.23 11.28
C TRP A 37 8.66 7.65 11.46
N GLN A 38 8.92 8.88 11.91
CA GLN A 38 10.26 9.34 12.25
C GLN A 38 10.82 8.57 13.47
N GLU A 39 9.98 8.34 14.49
CA GLU A 39 10.34 7.56 15.68
C GLU A 39 10.58 6.09 15.34
N ASP A 40 9.68 5.47 14.57
CA ASP A 40 9.83 4.08 14.10
C ASP A 40 11.09 3.92 13.23
N ALA A 41 11.36 4.87 12.33
CA ALA A 41 12.53 4.83 11.46
C ALA A 41 13.84 4.95 12.24
N ARG A 42 13.89 5.81 13.26
CA ARG A 42 15.04 5.89 14.17
C ARG A 42 15.18 4.58 14.97
N LYS A 43 14.08 4.06 15.51
CA LYS A 43 14.09 2.90 16.42
C LYS A 43 14.45 1.59 15.72
N TYR A 44 13.87 1.32 14.55
CA TYR A 44 14.00 0.02 13.88
C TYR A 44 15.01 0.02 12.73
N TRP A 45 15.28 1.17 12.12
CA TRP A 45 16.14 1.27 10.94
C TRP A 45 17.35 2.17 11.13
N GLY A 46 17.50 2.83 12.29
CA GLY A 46 18.62 3.75 12.56
C GLY A 46 18.60 5.00 11.68
N ILE A 47 17.45 5.35 11.10
CA ILE A 47 17.29 6.50 10.21
C ILE A 47 16.96 7.73 11.07
N GLU A 48 17.90 8.66 11.14
CA GLU A 48 17.76 9.87 11.97
C GLU A 48 16.76 10.90 11.44
N SER A 49 16.56 10.94 10.12
CA SER A 49 15.62 11.83 9.45
C SER A 49 15.01 11.12 8.26
N LEU A 50 13.67 11.06 8.22
CA LEU A 50 12.91 10.46 7.15
C LEU A 50 12.50 11.56 6.16
N ASP A 51 12.72 11.33 4.87
CA ASP A 51 12.22 12.24 3.83
C ASP A 51 10.67 12.20 3.82
N PRO A 52 9.97 13.33 4.03
CA PRO A 52 8.51 13.38 4.01
C PRO A 52 7.89 12.89 2.69
N LYS A 53 8.62 12.90 1.57
CA LYS A 53 8.15 12.33 0.30
C LYS A 53 7.92 10.82 0.40
N LEU A 54 8.62 10.13 1.30
CA LEU A 54 8.38 8.71 1.58
C LEU A 54 7.04 8.47 2.29
N LEU A 55 6.43 9.53 2.83
CA LEU A 55 5.13 9.51 3.48
C LEU A 55 4.02 10.12 2.59
N ASN A 56 4.28 10.36 1.30
CA ASN A 56 3.25 10.83 0.36
C ASN A 56 2.61 9.67 -0.42
N CYS A 57 1.83 8.84 0.28
CA CYS A 57 1.17 7.67 -0.31
C CYS A 57 -0.36 7.82 -0.24
N ARG A 58 -1.02 7.73 -1.40
CA ARG A 58 -2.49 7.68 -1.56
C ARG A 58 -2.97 6.35 -2.14
N GLY A 59 -2.17 5.30 -1.95
CA GLY A 59 -2.46 3.94 -2.42
C GLY A 59 -1.88 3.64 -3.80
N CYS A 60 -1.60 2.36 -4.04
CA CYS A 60 -0.85 1.91 -5.23
C CYS A 60 -1.56 2.17 -6.57
N ARG A 61 -2.85 2.50 -6.57
CA ARG A 61 -3.60 2.86 -7.79
C ARG A 61 -3.59 4.35 -8.08
N ASP A 62 -3.03 5.17 -7.21
CA ASP A 62 -2.84 6.58 -7.48
C ASP A 62 -1.91 6.75 -8.70
N GLU A 63 -2.33 7.61 -9.62
CA GLU A 63 -1.64 7.92 -10.87
C GLU A 63 -1.10 9.35 -10.92
N ALA A 64 -1.29 10.14 -9.85
CA ALA A 64 -0.77 11.50 -9.75
C ALA A 64 0.75 11.60 -10.03
N GLU A 65 1.18 12.78 -10.45
CA GLU A 65 2.58 13.06 -10.81
C GLU A 65 3.51 12.99 -9.59
N ASP A 66 3.02 13.40 -8.42
CA ASP A 66 3.72 13.43 -7.13
C ASP A 66 3.62 12.14 -6.31
N LYS A 67 3.12 11.04 -6.91
CA LYS A 67 2.89 9.77 -6.20
C LYS A 67 4.14 9.24 -5.51
N PHE A 68 3.93 8.48 -4.43
CA PHE A 68 4.97 7.77 -3.69
C PHE A 68 5.98 7.07 -4.60
N ASP A 69 7.25 7.47 -4.48
CA ASP A 69 8.32 7.03 -5.39
C ASP A 69 8.54 5.51 -5.37
N GLY A 70 8.28 4.85 -4.24
CA GLY A 70 8.37 3.39 -4.11
C GLY A 70 7.48 2.64 -5.12
N PHE A 71 6.41 3.26 -5.62
CA PHE A 71 5.55 2.66 -6.64
C PHE A 71 6.24 2.48 -7.99
N LYS A 72 7.22 3.33 -8.34
CA LYS A 72 7.95 3.23 -9.61
C LYS A 72 8.76 1.94 -9.70
N MET A 73 9.19 1.42 -8.56
CA MET A 73 10.03 0.23 -8.46
C MET A 73 9.27 -1.02 -8.00
N CYS A 74 7.97 -0.92 -7.72
CA CYS A 74 7.18 -2.04 -7.21
C CYS A 74 6.79 -3.01 -8.34
N PRO A 75 7.34 -4.24 -8.38
CA PRO A 75 7.06 -5.19 -9.46
C PRO A 75 5.62 -5.72 -9.41
N ILE A 76 5.02 -5.83 -8.21
CA ILE A 76 3.64 -6.30 -8.04
C ILE A 76 2.67 -5.29 -8.64
N ARG A 77 2.85 -3.99 -8.34
CA ARG A 77 2.06 -2.90 -8.93
C ARG A 77 2.18 -2.90 -10.45
N GLY A 78 3.40 -3.00 -10.98
CA GLY A 78 3.65 -3.06 -12.42
C GLY A 78 2.96 -4.24 -13.09
N CYS A 79 3.08 -5.44 -12.50
CA CYS A 79 2.42 -6.65 -12.99
C CYS A 79 0.89 -6.52 -12.98
N CYS A 80 0.32 -6.06 -11.86
CA CYS A 80 -1.12 -5.85 -11.71
C CYS A 80 -1.66 -4.88 -12.77
N LYS A 81 -0.97 -3.74 -12.97
CA LYS A 81 -1.33 -2.72 -13.96
C LYS A 81 -1.21 -3.25 -15.39
N ASN A 82 -0.12 -3.92 -15.74
CA ASN A 82 0.10 -4.47 -17.09
C ASN A 82 -0.94 -5.53 -17.48
N ARG A 83 -1.51 -6.23 -16.49
CA ARG A 83 -2.59 -7.20 -16.69
C ARG A 83 -3.99 -6.59 -16.65
N GLY A 84 -4.11 -5.27 -16.44
CA GLY A 84 -5.40 -4.58 -16.32
C GLY A 84 -6.19 -4.95 -15.06
N LEU A 85 -5.51 -5.44 -14.01
CA LEU A 85 -6.14 -5.87 -12.77
C LEU A 85 -6.13 -4.74 -11.73
N VAL A 86 -7.15 -4.70 -10.89
CA VAL A 86 -7.23 -3.78 -9.74
C VAL A 86 -6.76 -4.41 -8.43
N SER A 87 -6.64 -5.74 -8.39
CA SER A 87 -6.14 -6.53 -7.27
C SER A 87 -5.49 -7.82 -7.81
N CYS A 88 -4.41 -8.28 -7.16
CA CYS A 88 -3.81 -9.57 -7.47
C CYS A 88 -4.77 -10.73 -7.21
N GLY A 89 -5.77 -10.59 -6.32
CA GLY A 89 -6.77 -11.64 -6.04
C GLY A 89 -7.66 -11.95 -7.25
N LEU A 90 -7.70 -11.07 -8.25
CA LEU A 90 -8.40 -11.30 -9.52
C LEU A 90 -7.53 -12.04 -10.56
N CYS A 91 -6.25 -12.31 -10.25
CA CYS A 91 -5.38 -13.09 -11.11
C CYS A 91 -5.52 -14.57 -10.75
N PRO A 92 -5.81 -15.49 -11.68
CA PRO A 92 -5.92 -16.92 -11.37
C PRO A 92 -4.63 -17.53 -10.82
N ASP A 93 -3.49 -16.91 -11.10
CA ASP A 93 -2.15 -17.41 -10.74
C ASP A 93 -1.58 -16.76 -9.48
N PHE A 94 -2.33 -15.91 -8.77
CA PHE A 94 -1.77 -15.10 -7.67
C PHE A 94 -1.19 -15.93 -6.53
N GLN A 95 -1.71 -17.14 -6.33
CA GLN A 95 -1.24 -18.10 -5.32
C GLN A 95 0.20 -18.57 -5.57
N LEU A 96 0.63 -18.55 -6.83
CA LEU A 96 1.99 -18.90 -7.25
C LEU A 96 2.97 -17.73 -7.13
N CYS A 97 2.46 -16.52 -6.87
CA CYS A 97 3.28 -15.31 -6.82
C CYS A 97 3.94 -15.13 -5.45
N GLN A 98 5.19 -14.66 -5.47
CA GLN A 98 5.84 -14.11 -4.29
C GLN A 98 5.37 -12.67 -4.08
N LEU A 99 4.42 -12.50 -3.16
CA LEU A 99 3.91 -11.19 -2.76
C LEU A 99 4.70 -10.65 -1.57
N HIS A 100 4.55 -9.36 -1.29
CA HIS A 100 5.12 -8.78 -0.06
C HIS A 100 4.55 -9.50 1.16
N ASP A 101 5.43 -9.76 2.13
CA ASP A 101 5.07 -10.32 3.42
C ASP A 101 4.40 -9.24 4.27
N VAL A 102 3.14 -8.96 3.94
CA VAL A 102 2.29 -8.08 4.72
C VAL A 102 1.34 -8.97 5.48
N PRO A 103 1.32 -8.87 6.82
CA PRO A 103 0.30 -9.51 7.64
C PRO A 103 -1.08 -9.24 7.01
N GLU A 104 -1.96 -10.23 6.98
CA GLU A 104 -3.29 -10.16 6.35
C GLU A 104 -3.33 -10.00 4.80
N GLY A 105 -2.22 -9.68 4.13
CA GLY A 105 -2.21 -9.39 2.70
C GLY A 105 -2.72 -10.54 1.83
N ARG A 106 -2.23 -11.76 2.08
CA ARG A 106 -2.65 -12.96 1.34
C ARG A 106 -4.12 -13.33 1.59
N GLU A 107 -4.55 -13.30 2.84
CA GLU A 107 -5.95 -13.59 3.22
C GLU A 107 -6.93 -12.62 2.54
N ASN A 108 -6.56 -11.34 2.45
CA ASN A 108 -7.33 -10.34 1.72
C ASN A 108 -7.47 -10.66 0.23
N LEU A 109 -6.41 -11.16 -0.41
CA LEU A 109 -6.46 -11.56 -1.82
C LEU A 109 -7.30 -12.82 -2.03
N GLU A 110 -7.24 -13.78 -1.10
CA GLU A 110 -8.07 -14.98 -1.12
C GLU A 110 -9.56 -14.65 -0.98
N ARG A 111 -9.89 -13.71 -0.09
CA ARG A 111 -11.27 -13.21 0.04
C ARG A 111 -11.77 -12.53 -1.23
N ILE A 112 -10.90 -11.78 -1.93
CA ILE A 112 -11.25 -11.20 -3.24
C ILE A 112 -11.50 -12.31 -4.26
N ALA A 113 -10.60 -13.30 -4.33
CA ALA A 113 -10.71 -14.40 -5.27
C ALA A 113 -11.99 -15.24 -5.08
N ALA A 114 -12.45 -15.39 -3.83
CA ALA A 114 -13.66 -16.15 -3.50
C ALA A 114 -14.97 -15.38 -3.74
N ALA A 115 -14.90 -14.06 -3.99
CA ALA A 115 -16.06 -13.20 -4.21
C ALA A 115 -16.43 -13.02 -5.70
N GLU A 116 -15.66 -13.61 -6.61
CA GLU A 116 -15.87 -13.63 -8.07
C GLU A 116 -16.13 -15.07 -8.55
#